data_AF-A0A4P7NGW5-F1
#
_entry.id   AF-A0A4P7NGW5-F1
#
_cell.length_a   1.000
_cell.length_b   1.000
_cell.length_c   1.000
_cell.angle_alpha   90.00
_cell.angle_beta   90.00
_cell.angle_gamma   90.00
#
_symmetry.space_group_name_H-M   'P 1'
#
loop_
_entity.id
_entity.type
_entity.pdbx_description
1 polymer ?
#
loop_
_entity_poly.entity_id
_entity_poly.type
_entity_poly.pdbx_seq_one_letter_code
_entity_poly.pdbx_strand_id
1 'polypeptide(L)'
;MIFDRLTSQASLAKLEDVISNVPSSKLITLSVLIIAVTALIIDYGYMLYLRSRMPPGPFPLPIIGNTFSLPDNKPWVWFDELSKRYNAPLVTIWIGRNPTVWICDSWCAHDMLEKKAQLYSSRPRMVVFGELGTGQANLVTMRTRNQAERDHWRVHRRLMHLGVGTQVVRRYRGVQDAESRVVALNMLRDPAAFVSHLERYATSVVSILAFGRRVASSSDPIITEVIAVMQLAAELNVPGKKFPMLMETFPILAKFPRSMPWMKGLGARGRKGGHYFWHSLAQEAVEQLDSRTDEERRNIPKPYVHTLFAENDKYKISTEEISNLTGNLFGAGSDTSASTLVTFVLACCAFPEPAHKAQRELDRVVGHGRSPSFGDQADLPYVNAFVKELLRWRPVAVIGGQPHSPTADDDYKGWHIPANSWVQGNLWAIHRNPRDFPDPDRFEPDRFVEGSEWQRPFPGDRGYMTFGWGRRVCSGQALAEQGVWITVARLLWAFDMRKKRDPVTGAEVPVDIFAFTNGLNMRPQPFLCDITPRSEEIRRTVESEGLDALVELKPLDGESRYRFSTYYQQKKRSLGREVT
;
A
#
# COMPACT_ATOMS: atom_id res chain seq x y z
N MET A 1 54.49 52.82 -21.91
CA MET A 1 54.80 52.18 -23.21
C MET A 1 54.52 50.66 -23.26
N ILE A 2 53.77 50.09 -22.29
CA ILE A 2 53.27 48.69 -22.33
C ILE A 2 51.72 48.66 -22.29
N PHE A 3 51.07 49.79 -22.00
CA PHE A 3 49.61 49.92 -21.91
C PHE A 3 48.88 50.25 -23.23
N ASP A 4 49.61 50.59 -24.31
CA ASP A 4 49.02 50.90 -25.64
C ASP A 4 49.07 49.72 -26.64
N ARG A 5 49.60 48.55 -26.22
CA ARG A 5 49.64 47.34 -27.06
C ARG A 5 48.53 46.33 -26.74
N LEU A 6 47.54 46.71 -25.91
CA LEU A 6 46.54 45.79 -25.35
C LEU A 6 45.08 46.19 -25.59
N THR A 7 44.81 47.19 -26.43
CA THR A 7 43.45 47.58 -26.85
C THR A 7 43.39 47.50 -28.38
N SER A 8 42.47 46.87 -29.09
CA SER A 8 41.17 46.21 -28.85
C SER A 8 40.36 46.21 -30.18
N GLN A 9 40.91 46.72 -31.29
CA GLN A 9 40.18 46.81 -32.56
C GLN A 9 40.30 45.57 -33.46
N ALA A 10 41.43 44.84 -33.43
CA ALA A 10 41.61 43.68 -34.31
C ALA A 10 40.83 42.43 -33.87
N SER A 11 40.46 42.33 -32.59
CA SER A 11 39.64 41.21 -32.08
C SER A 11 38.15 41.46 -32.30
N LEU A 12 37.67 42.69 -32.09
CA LEU A 12 36.28 43.07 -32.32
C LEU A 12 35.94 43.13 -33.81
N ALA A 13 36.79 43.73 -34.65
CA ALA A 13 36.55 43.78 -36.11
C ALA A 13 36.57 42.39 -36.75
N LYS A 14 37.43 41.47 -36.27
CA LYS A 14 37.41 40.07 -36.69
C LYS A 14 36.17 39.33 -36.19
N LEU A 15 35.66 39.65 -35.00
CA LEU A 15 34.40 39.11 -34.51
C LEU A 15 33.22 39.61 -35.34
N GLU A 16 33.24 40.89 -35.70
CA GLU A 16 32.21 41.57 -36.48
C GLU A 16 32.15 41.03 -37.91
N ASP A 17 33.31 40.80 -38.54
CA ASP A 17 33.42 40.17 -39.86
C ASP A 17 33.05 38.68 -39.85
N VAL A 18 33.33 37.97 -38.75
CA VAL A 18 32.87 36.57 -38.58
C VAL A 18 31.35 36.51 -38.35
N ILE A 19 30.78 37.42 -37.57
CA ILE A 19 29.34 37.46 -37.29
C ILE A 19 28.55 37.90 -38.52
N SER A 20 29.05 38.85 -39.30
CA SER A 20 28.42 39.34 -40.54
C SER A 20 28.40 38.29 -41.66
N ASN A 21 29.41 37.40 -41.71
CA ASN A 21 29.51 36.32 -42.69
C ASN A 21 28.79 35.03 -42.28
N VAL A 22 28.18 34.97 -41.09
CA VAL A 22 27.38 33.82 -40.65
C VAL A 22 25.94 33.98 -41.13
N PRO A 23 25.39 33.00 -41.89
CA PRO A 23 24.00 33.03 -42.33
C PRO A 23 23.03 33.30 -41.18
N SER A 24 22.01 34.14 -41.39
CA SER A 24 21.05 34.54 -40.34
C SER A 24 20.40 33.34 -39.64
N SER A 25 20.23 32.21 -40.32
CA SER A 25 19.73 30.95 -39.74
C SER A 25 20.67 30.35 -38.67
N LYS A 26 21.99 30.49 -38.83
CA LYS A 26 22.98 30.06 -37.84
C LYS A 26 23.03 31.01 -36.65
N LEU A 27 22.88 32.32 -36.86
CA LEU A 27 22.79 33.31 -35.77
C LEU A 27 21.53 33.10 -34.91
N ILE A 28 20.39 32.80 -35.54
CA ILE A 28 19.14 32.46 -34.82
C ILE A 28 19.34 31.18 -34.01
N THR A 29 19.93 30.14 -34.61
CA THR A 29 20.19 28.86 -33.94
C THR A 29 21.13 29.03 -32.74
N LEU A 30 22.19 29.83 -32.90
CA LEU A 30 23.13 30.14 -31.81
C LEU A 30 22.46 30.93 -30.69
N SER A 31 21.61 31.90 -31.03
CA SER A 31 20.85 32.68 -30.04
C SER A 31 19.89 31.80 -29.25
N VAL A 32 19.17 30.90 -29.92
CA VAL A 32 18.28 29.91 -29.27
C VAL A 32 19.07 28.99 -28.34
N LEU A 33 20.25 28.52 -28.78
CA LEU A 33 21.12 27.68 -27.96
C LEU A 33 21.63 28.41 -26.71
N ILE A 34 22.07 29.67 -26.86
CA ILE A 34 22.53 30.50 -25.73
C ILE A 34 21.39 30.72 -24.73
N ILE A 35 20.18 31.04 -25.21
CA ILE A 35 19.00 31.21 -24.35
C ILE A 35 18.69 29.89 -23.61
N ALA A 36 18.70 28.76 -24.32
CA ALA A 36 18.43 27.45 -23.72
C ALA A 36 19.48 27.06 -22.66
N VAL A 37 20.77 27.29 -22.94
CA VAL A 37 21.86 27.02 -21.99
C VAL A 37 21.79 27.96 -20.79
N THR A 38 21.51 29.25 -21.00
CA THR A 38 21.36 30.23 -19.91
C THR A 38 20.17 29.86 -19.02
N ALA A 39 19.02 29.53 -19.61
CA ALA A 39 17.85 29.06 -18.88
C ALA A 39 18.18 27.79 -18.08
N LEU A 40 18.91 26.83 -18.67
CA LEU A 40 19.34 25.61 -17.99
C LEU A 40 20.27 25.90 -16.80
N ILE A 41 21.21 26.84 -16.94
CA ILE A 41 22.13 27.24 -15.85
C ILE A 41 21.35 27.91 -14.72
N ILE A 42 20.44 28.84 -15.03
CA ILE A 42 19.62 29.52 -14.01
C ILE A 42 18.75 28.50 -13.26
N ASP A 43 18.07 27.63 -13.99
CA ASP A 43 17.19 26.60 -13.45
C ASP A 43 17.97 25.57 -12.61
N TYR A 44 19.17 25.18 -13.04
CA TYR A 44 20.05 24.33 -12.23
C TYR A 44 20.62 25.05 -11.00
N GLY A 45 20.97 26.33 -11.12
CA GLY A 45 21.37 27.17 -9.99
C GLY A 45 20.28 27.28 -8.93
N TYR A 46 19.01 27.44 -9.36
CA TYR A 46 17.86 27.41 -8.45
C TYR A 46 17.69 26.06 -7.77
N MET A 47 17.86 24.95 -8.50
CA MET A 47 17.83 23.60 -7.93
C MET A 47 18.91 23.40 -6.85
N LEU A 48 20.13 23.87 -7.08
CA LEU A 48 21.22 23.80 -6.11
C LEU A 48 20.98 24.71 -4.89
N TYR A 49 20.43 25.90 -5.11
CA TYR A 49 20.00 26.80 -4.04
C TYR A 49 18.95 26.13 -3.15
N LEU A 50 17.89 25.57 -3.74
CA LEU A 50 16.87 24.83 -2.98
C LEU A 50 17.49 23.67 -2.22
N ARG A 51 18.32 22.83 -2.88
CA ARG A 51 19.01 21.72 -2.24
C ARG A 51 19.79 22.15 -0.99
N SER A 52 20.44 23.32 -1.01
CA SER A 52 21.21 23.81 0.14
C SER A 52 20.37 24.10 1.39
N ARG A 53 19.05 24.32 1.21
CA ARG A 53 18.09 24.59 2.28
C ARG A 53 17.23 23.38 2.66
N MET A 54 17.18 22.36 1.81
CA MET A 54 16.40 21.14 2.03
C MET A 54 17.18 20.13 2.91
N PRO A 55 16.52 19.07 3.41
CA PRO A 55 17.22 17.98 4.07
C PRO A 55 18.33 17.40 3.18
N PRO A 56 19.41 16.85 3.77
CA PRO A 56 20.58 16.40 3.02
C PRO A 56 20.24 15.25 2.06
N GLY A 57 21.11 15.05 1.07
CA GLY A 57 20.94 13.98 0.10
C GLY A 57 21.97 14.00 -1.01
N PRO A 58 21.94 13.00 -1.90
CA PRO A 58 22.88 12.91 -3.02
C PRO A 58 22.82 14.17 -3.90
N PHE A 59 23.94 14.47 -4.55
CA PHE A 59 24.00 15.62 -5.45
C PHE A 59 23.19 15.33 -6.72
N PRO A 60 22.24 16.20 -7.13
CA PRO A 60 21.42 15.98 -8.31
C PRO A 60 22.15 16.41 -9.59
N LEU A 61 21.94 15.66 -10.67
CA LEU A 61 22.40 16.07 -12.00
C LEU A 61 21.43 17.08 -12.63
N PRO A 62 21.90 17.96 -13.52
CA PRO A 62 21.01 18.85 -14.28
C PRO A 62 19.93 18.07 -15.02
N ILE A 63 18.70 18.60 -15.06
CA ILE A 63 17.53 18.03 -15.76
C ILE A 63 16.96 16.76 -15.11
N ILE A 64 17.78 15.73 -14.93
CA ILE A 64 17.36 14.39 -14.50
C ILE A 64 17.41 14.17 -12.98
N GLY A 65 18.09 15.04 -12.24
CA GLY A 65 18.25 14.88 -10.79
C GLY A 65 18.99 13.59 -10.43
N ASN A 66 18.37 12.79 -9.56
CA ASN A 66 18.84 11.50 -9.07
C ASN A 66 18.04 10.32 -9.66
N THR A 67 17.24 10.52 -10.71
CA THR A 67 16.35 9.50 -11.28
C THR A 67 17.07 8.18 -11.59
N PHE A 68 18.28 8.22 -12.12
CA PHE A 68 19.08 7.03 -12.44
C PHE A 68 19.90 6.47 -11.27
N SER A 69 19.93 7.19 -10.14
CA SER A 69 20.57 6.71 -8.90
C SER A 69 19.67 5.77 -8.11
N LEU A 70 18.37 5.73 -8.44
CA LEU A 70 17.41 4.88 -7.74
C LEU A 70 17.64 3.40 -8.06
N PRO A 71 17.76 2.52 -7.05
CA PRO A 71 17.84 1.10 -7.29
C PRO A 71 16.49 0.55 -7.76
N ASP A 72 16.54 -0.41 -8.70
CA ASP A 72 15.34 -1.09 -9.22
C ASP A 72 14.71 -2.04 -8.17
N ASN A 73 15.50 -2.50 -7.20
CA ASN A 73 15.10 -3.46 -6.17
C ASN A 73 15.15 -2.83 -4.77
N LYS A 74 14.04 -2.91 -4.04
CA LYS A 74 13.83 -2.51 -2.64
C LYS A 74 14.43 -1.14 -2.32
N PRO A 75 14.03 -0.07 -3.02
CA PRO A 75 14.62 1.27 -2.88
C PRO A 75 14.52 1.86 -1.48
N TRP A 76 13.52 1.45 -0.69
CA TRP A 76 13.39 1.82 0.73
C TRP A 76 14.60 1.42 1.60
N VAL A 77 15.33 0.35 1.24
CA VAL A 77 16.58 -0.04 1.91
C VAL A 77 17.68 0.97 1.62
N TRP A 78 17.80 1.40 0.37
CA TRP A 78 18.76 2.42 -0.02
C TRP A 78 18.47 3.77 0.66
N PHE A 79 17.20 4.16 0.81
CA PHE A 79 16.84 5.36 1.57
C PHE A 79 17.20 5.25 3.06
N ASP A 80 17.06 4.07 3.66
CA ASP A 80 17.53 3.79 5.03
C ASP A 80 19.06 3.96 5.13
N GLU A 81 19.82 3.36 4.20
CA GLU A 81 21.28 3.53 4.11
C GLU A 81 21.71 4.98 3.92
N LEU A 82 21.01 5.75 3.08
CA LEU A 82 21.26 7.18 2.90
C LEU A 82 21.02 7.95 4.20
N SER A 83 19.94 7.67 4.91
CA SER A 83 19.64 8.34 6.19
C SER A 83 20.76 8.13 7.21
N LYS A 84 21.33 6.93 7.27
CA LYS A 84 22.49 6.58 8.10
C LYS A 84 23.76 7.28 7.63
N ARG A 85 24.03 7.28 6.33
CA ARG A 85 25.22 7.94 5.73
C ARG A 85 25.22 9.45 5.99
N TYR A 86 24.07 10.11 5.87
CA TYR A 86 23.95 11.55 6.13
C TYR A 86 23.70 11.87 7.61
N ASN A 87 23.54 10.86 8.46
CA ASN A 87 23.13 10.99 9.86
C ASN A 87 21.94 11.94 10.03
N ALA A 88 20.90 11.74 9.22
CA ALA A 88 19.75 12.64 9.13
C ALA A 88 18.42 11.87 9.14
N PRO A 89 17.41 12.35 9.91
CA PRO A 89 16.07 11.73 9.94
C PRO A 89 15.29 11.89 8.63
N LEU A 90 15.64 12.90 7.83
CA LEU A 90 15.06 13.21 6.53
C LEU A 90 16.16 13.21 5.47
N VAL A 91 15.88 12.62 4.30
CA VAL A 91 16.78 12.68 3.13
C VAL A 91 16.05 13.15 1.89
N THR A 92 16.71 13.96 1.06
CA THR A 92 16.13 14.50 -0.18
C THR A 92 16.78 13.89 -1.40
N ILE A 93 15.97 13.43 -2.35
CA ILE A 93 16.41 13.11 -3.71
C ILE A 93 15.62 13.93 -4.71
N TRP A 94 16.14 14.05 -5.93
CA TRP A 94 15.45 14.77 -7.00
C TRP A 94 15.00 13.79 -8.08
N ILE A 95 13.71 13.74 -8.39
CA ILE A 95 13.18 13.01 -9.55
C ILE A 95 12.94 14.03 -10.64
N GLY A 96 13.88 14.13 -11.58
CA GLY A 96 13.96 15.28 -12.47
C GLY A 96 14.13 16.58 -11.71
N ARG A 97 13.11 17.45 -11.77
CA ARG A 97 13.06 18.75 -11.06
C ARG A 97 12.22 18.74 -9.79
N ASN A 98 11.61 17.60 -9.45
CA ASN A 98 10.77 17.49 -8.27
C ASN A 98 11.61 16.99 -7.08
N PRO A 99 11.71 17.75 -5.98
CA PRO A 99 12.33 17.24 -4.77
C PRO A 99 11.39 16.26 -4.07
N THR A 100 11.97 15.14 -3.62
CA THR A 100 11.30 14.08 -2.88
C THR A 100 12.01 13.87 -1.56
N VAL A 101 11.34 14.26 -0.48
CA VAL A 101 11.80 14.10 0.90
C VAL A 101 11.33 12.75 1.43
N TRP A 102 12.26 11.95 1.92
CA TRP A 102 12.02 10.68 2.58
C TRP A 102 12.18 10.81 4.08
N ILE A 103 11.15 10.39 4.82
CA ILE A 103 11.12 10.39 6.28
C ILE A 103 11.53 9.02 6.79
N CYS A 104 12.68 8.92 7.45
CA CYS A 104 13.22 7.67 7.98
C CYS A 104 13.13 7.57 9.52
N ASP A 105 12.52 8.58 10.16
CA ASP A 105 12.43 8.73 11.61
C ASP A 105 10.97 8.83 12.09
N SER A 106 10.62 8.09 13.15
CA SER A 106 9.27 8.03 13.71
C SER A 106 8.77 9.39 14.21
N TRP A 107 9.60 10.13 14.96
CA TRP A 107 9.22 11.43 15.51
C TRP A 107 9.02 12.47 14.42
N CYS A 108 9.87 12.48 13.41
CA CYS A 108 9.69 13.36 12.25
C CYS A 108 8.43 13.00 11.45
N ALA A 109 8.14 11.71 11.26
CA ALA A 109 6.91 11.27 10.61
C ALA A 109 5.67 11.72 11.39
N HIS A 110 5.69 11.59 12.71
CA HIS A 110 4.61 12.05 13.57
C HIS A 110 4.44 13.58 13.54
N ASP A 111 5.52 14.35 13.66
CA ASP A 111 5.44 15.81 13.62
C ASP A 111 4.89 16.33 12.28
N MET A 112 5.38 15.81 11.16
CA MET A 112 5.02 16.30 9.83
C MET A 112 3.68 15.75 9.35
N LEU A 113 3.46 14.43 9.46
CA LEU A 113 2.31 13.78 8.84
C LEU A 113 1.10 13.63 9.78
N GLU A 114 1.32 13.66 11.10
CA GLU A 114 0.25 13.61 12.11
C GLU A 114 -0.08 15.02 12.63
N LYS A 115 0.85 15.69 13.32
CA LYS A 115 0.58 17.01 13.94
C LYS A 115 0.33 18.08 12.88
N LYS A 116 1.11 18.10 11.80
CA LYS A 116 0.90 18.99 10.64
C LYS A 116 0.06 18.34 9.53
N ALA A 117 -0.82 17.38 9.85
CA ALA A 117 -1.66 16.70 8.86
C ALA A 117 -2.50 17.64 7.99
N GLN A 118 -2.82 18.86 8.45
CA GLN A 118 -3.52 19.81 7.60
C GLN A 118 -2.70 20.21 6.38
N LEU A 119 -1.42 20.49 6.61
CA LEU A 119 -0.47 20.93 5.61
C LEU A 119 -0.08 19.77 4.69
N TYR A 120 0.22 18.60 5.25
CA TYR A 120 0.76 17.45 4.51
C TYR A 120 -0.29 16.45 4.01
N SER A 121 -1.59 16.75 4.09
CA SER A 121 -2.65 15.83 3.64
C SER A 121 -2.85 15.75 2.13
N SER A 122 -2.16 16.57 1.35
CA SER A 122 -2.27 16.53 -0.12
C SER A 122 -1.48 15.38 -0.74
N ARG A 123 -1.68 15.21 -2.05
CA ARG A 123 -0.89 14.29 -2.88
C ARG A 123 -0.09 15.10 -3.89
N PRO A 124 1.16 14.73 -4.16
CA PRO A 124 1.93 15.41 -5.18
C PRO A 124 1.38 15.07 -6.57
N ARG A 125 1.95 15.70 -7.60
CA ARG A 125 1.66 15.31 -8.97
C ARG A 125 2.35 14.00 -9.31
N MET A 126 1.57 12.93 -9.43
CA MET A 126 2.02 11.60 -9.90
C MET A 126 1.49 11.36 -11.31
N VAL A 127 2.38 11.28 -12.29
CA VAL A 127 2.03 11.04 -13.70
C VAL A 127 1.59 9.60 -13.91
N VAL A 128 2.36 8.64 -13.39
CA VAL A 128 2.13 7.20 -13.63
C VAL A 128 0.98 6.69 -12.77
N PHE A 129 1.08 6.87 -11.45
CA PHE A 129 0.10 6.33 -10.52
C PHE A 129 -1.20 7.17 -10.46
N GLY A 130 -1.10 8.48 -10.73
CA GLY A 130 -2.24 9.40 -10.76
C GLY A 130 -2.85 9.54 -12.15
N GLU A 131 -2.18 10.28 -13.03
CA GLU A 131 -2.75 10.74 -14.32
C GLU A 131 -2.96 9.63 -15.35
N LEU A 132 -2.10 8.60 -15.39
CA LEU A 132 -2.27 7.43 -16.26
C LEU A 132 -3.20 6.35 -15.68
N GLY A 133 -3.44 6.39 -14.37
CA GLY A 133 -4.35 5.52 -13.64
C GLY A 133 -5.75 6.11 -13.56
N THR A 134 -6.30 6.19 -12.34
CA THR A 134 -7.69 6.62 -12.10
C THR A 134 -7.81 8.09 -11.66
N GLY A 135 -6.75 8.87 -11.88
CA GLY A 135 -6.79 10.32 -11.82
C GLY A 135 -7.16 10.85 -10.43
N GLN A 136 -8.19 11.70 -10.39
CA GLN A 136 -8.70 12.32 -9.17
C GLN A 136 -10.05 11.74 -8.73
N ALA A 137 -10.52 10.66 -9.38
CA ALA A 137 -11.69 9.90 -8.95
C ALA A 137 -11.35 8.81 -7.90
N ASN A 138 -10.07 8.67 -7.54
CA ASN A 138 -9.59 7.67 -6.59
C ASN A 138 -9.06 8.32 -5.31
N LEU A 139 -9.68 7.95 -4.18
CA LEU A 139 -9.33 8.41 -2.83
C LEU A 139 -7.83 8.40 -2.52
N VAL A 140 -7.09 7.43 -3.07
CA VAL A 140 -5.67 7.22 -2.81
C VAL A 140 -4.79 8.29 -3.49
N THR A 141 -5.23 8.86 -4.61
CA THR A 141 -4.50 9.82 -5.47
C THR A 141 -5.07 11.24 -5.46
N MET A 142 -6.25 11.46 -4.86
CA MET A 142 -6.88 12.79 -4.77
C MET A 142 -5.97 13.83 -4.12
N ARG A 143 -5.85 14.99 -4.75
CA ARG A 143 -5.19 16.19 -4.20
C ARG A 143 -6.18 17.02 -3.38
N THR A 144 -5.66 17.94 -2.57
CA THR A 144 -6.42 18.74 -1.58
C THR A 144 -5.90 20.18 -1.48
N ARG A 145 -5.49 20.76 -2.60
CA ARG A 145 -4.75 22.05 -2.66
C ARG A 145 -5.68 23.23 -2.42
N ASN A 146 -6.91 23.16 -2.93
CA ASN A 146 -7.92 24.20 -2.76
C ASN A 146 -9.15 23.64 -2.02
N GLN A 147 -10.13 24.52 -1.76
CA GLN A 147 -11.31 24.17 -0.97
C GLN A 147 -12.19 23.12 -1.64
N ALA A 148 -12.44 23.25 -2.95
CA ALA A 148 -13.23 22.29 -3.71
C ALA A 148 -12.61 20.88 -3.68
N GLU A 149 -11.30 20.77 -3.91
CA GLU A 149 -10.55 19.51 -3.81
C GLU A 149 -10.64 18.89 -2.40
N ARG A 150 -10.54 19.72 -1.35
CA ARG A 150 -10.68 19.26 0.04
C ARG A 150 -12.07 18.71 0.33
N ASP A 151 -13.11 19.40 -0.10
CA ASP A 151 -14.48 18.98 0.15
C ASP A 151 -14.84 17.72 -0.63
N HIS A 152 -14.36 17.61 -1.87
CA HIS A 152 -14.49 16.40 -2.67
C HIS A 152 -13.80 15.20 -2.01
N TRP A 153 -12.56 15.37 -1.55
CA TRP A 153 -11.85 14.32 -0.80
C TRP A 153 -12.56 13.94 0.51
N ARG A 154 -13.10 14.92 1.25
CA ARG A 154 -13.88 14.67 2.48
C ARG A 154 -15.12 13.83 2.22
N VAL A 155 -15.81 14.06 1.10
CA VAL A 155 -16.96 13.25 0.68
C VAL A 155 -16.52 11.79 0.45
N HIS A 156 -15.48 11.56 -0.36
CA HIS A 156 -14.96 10.20 -0.59
C HIS A 156 -14.51 9.52 0.68
N ARG A 157 -13.82 10.24 1.57
CA ARG A 157 -13.37 9.70 2.85
C ARG A 157 -14.56 9.35 3.76
N ARG A 158 -15.60 10.19 3.78
CA ARG A 158 -16.85 9.92 4.50
C ARG A 158 -17.54 8.67 3.94
N LEU A 159 -17.67 8.57 2.61
CA LEU A 159 -18.26 7.41 1.95
C LEU A 159 -17.51 6.12 2.28
N MET A 160 -16.16 6.12 2.29
CA MET A 160 -15.41 4.95 2.77
C MET A 160 -15.68 4.65 4.25
N HIS A 161 -15.79 5.67 5.11
CA HIS A 161 -16.10 5.48 6.52
C HIS A 161 -17.49 4.86 6.76
N LEU A 162 -18.45 5.01 5.85
CA LEU A 162 -19.73 4.31 5.93
C LEU A 162 -19.60 2.79 5.75
N GLY A 163 -18.55 2.33 5.06
CA GLY A 163 -18.25 0.91 4.91
C GLY A 163 -17.29 0.37 5.97
N VAL A 164 -16.23 1.12 6.31
CA VAL A 164 -15.12 0.61 7.14
C VAL A 164 -14.80 1.47 8.37
N GLY A 165 -15.73 2.34 8.79
CA GLY A 165 -15.60 3.08 10.04
C GLY A 165 -15.61 2.17 11.27
N THR A 166 -14.99 2.62 12.36
CA THR A 166 -14.80 1.83 13.61
C THR A 166 -16.08 1.21 14.17
N GLN A 167 -17.22 1.91 14.08
CA GLN A 167 -18.52 1.39 14.53
C GLN A 167 -19.12 0.39 13.55
N VAL A 168 -18.89 0.59 12.25
CA VAL A 168 -19.41 -0.30 11.19
C VAL A 168 -18.69 -1.64 11.26
N VAL A 169 -17.35 -1.62 11.43
CA VAL A 169 -16.55 -2.85 11.44
C VAL A 169 -16.84 -3.78 12.61
N ARG A 170 -17.38 -3.26 13.72
CA ARG A 170 -17.85 -4.09 14.84
C ARG A 170 -18.97 -5.05 14.42
N ARG A 171 -19.81 -4.65 13.45
CA ARG A 171 -20.89 -5.49 12.91
C ARG A 171 -20.34 -6.65 12.06
N TYR A 172 -19.11 -6.55 11.58
CA TYR A 172 -18.46 -7.59 10.78
C TYR A 172 -17.69 -8.62 11.62
N ARG A 173 -17.71 -8.50 12.96
CA ARG A 173 -17.08 -9.48 13.86
C ARG A 173 -17.56 -10.89 13.60
N GLY A 174 -18.87 -11.12 13.47
CA GLY A 174 -19.42 -12.44 13.19
C GLY A 174 -18.83 -13.06 11.91
N VAL A 175 -18.79 -12.29 10.83
CA VAL A 175 -18.22 -12.74 9.55
C VAL A 175 -16.72 -13.05 9.68
N GLN A 176 -15.93 -12.16 10.29
CA GLN A 176 -14.49 -12.37 10.45
C GLN A 176 -14.17 -13.56 11.36
N ASP A 177 -15.00 -13.77 12.38
CA ASP A 177 -14.91 -14.92 13.28
C ASP A 177 -15.21 -16.23 12.55
N ALA A 178 -16.35 -16.31 11.86
CA ALA A 178 -16.75 -17.49 11.09
C ALA A 178 -15.73 -17.80 9.98
N GLU A 179 -15.29 -16.80 9.21
CA GLU A 179 -14.31 -17.00 8.15
C GLU A 179 -12.96 -17.49 8.69
N SER A 180 -12.55 -17.08 9.89
CA SER A 180 -11.29 -17.54 10.49
C SER A 180 -11.41 -18.94 11.13
N ARG A 181 -12.60 -19.36 11.57
CA ARG A 181 -12.89 -20.78 11.88
C ARG A 181 -12.74 -21.65 10.62
N VAL A 182 -13.22 -21.19 9.47
CA VAL A 182 -13.01 -21.88 8.18
C VAL A 182 -11.54 -21.96 7.79
N VAL A 183 -10.74 -20.91 8.05
CA VAL A 183 -9.28 -20.97 7.83
C VAL A 183 -8.64 -22.08 8.66
N ALA A 184 -8.99 -22.17 9.95
CA ALA A 184 -8.44 -23.23 10.80
C ALA A 184 -8.84 -24.62 10.29
N LEU A 185 -10.10 -24.82 9.89
CA LEU A 185 -10.55 -26.08 9.28
C LEU A 185 -9.77 -26.42 8.00
N ASN A 186 -9.57 -25.43 7.13
CA ASN A 186 -8.85 -25.63 5.87
C ASN A 186 -7.37 -25.93 6.10
N MET A 187 -6.73 -25.25 7.06
CA MET A 187 -5.35 -25.54 7.47
C MET A 187 -5.21 -26.92 8.10
N LEU A 188 -6.22 -27.40 8.84
CA LEU A 188 -6.24 -28.76 9.38
C LEU A 188 -6.31 -29.82 8.28
N ARG A 189 -7.08 -29.56 7.21
CA ARG A 189 -7.28 -30.50 6.08
C ARG A 189 -6.14 -30.49 5.08
N ASP A 190 -5.65 -29.31 4.72
CA ASP A 190 -4.58 -29.12 3.75
C ASP A 190 -3.62 -28.01 4.23
N PRO A 191 -2.67 -28.34 5.13
CA PRO A 191 -1.74 -27.36 5.68
C PRO A 191 -0.75 -26.82 4.65
N ALA A 192 -0.46 -27.57 3.58
CA ALA A 192 0.48 -27.14 2.54
C ALA A 192 -0.05 -25.93 1.75
N ALA A 193 -1.36 -25.82 1.61
CA ALA A 193 -2.03 -24.71 0.93
C ALA A 193 -2.32 -23.48 1.83
N PHE A 194 -1.62 -23.32 2.96
CA PHE A 194 -1.89 -22.25 3.93
C PHE A 194 -1.99 -20.84 3.32
N VAL A 195 -1.12 -20.50 2.35
CA VAL A 195 -1.17 -19.19 1.66
C VAL A 195 -2.51 -19.00 0.96
N SER A 196 -2.97 -20.04 0.25
CA SER A 196 -4.24 -20.03 -0.48
C SER A 196 -5.43 -19.85 0.47
N HIS A 197 -5.40 -20.50 1.63
CA HIS A 197 -6.45 -20.38 2.65
C HIS A 197 -6.53 -18.96 3.24
N LEU A 198 -5.38 -18.34 3.48
CA LEU A 198 -5.29 -16.96 4.01
C LEU A 198 -5.67 -15.90 2.96
N GLU A 199 -5.30 -16.10 1.69
CA GLU A 199 -5.75 -15.25 0.57
C GLU A 199 -7.26 -15.33 0.37
N ARG A 200 -7.82 -16.55 0.41
CA ARG A 200 -9.27 -16.77 0.36
C ARG A 200 -9.98 -16.08 1.53
N TYR A 201 -9.47 -16.20 2.75
CA TYR A 201 -10.03 -15.51 3.93
C TYR A 201 -10.12 -14.01 3.74
N ALA A 202 -9.00 -13.37 3.42
CA ALA A 202 -8.94 -11.92 3.29
C ALA A 202 -9.87 -11.44 2.18
N THR A 203 -9.87 -12.13 1.04
CA THR A 203 -10.73 -11.83 -0.11
C THR A 203 -12.21 -12.05 0.23
N SER A 204 -12.54 -13.14 0.92
CA SER A 204 -13.93 -13.46 1.30
C SER A 204 -14.50 -12.41 2.24
N VAL A 205 -13.76 -12.02 3.28
CA VAL A 205 -14.20 -10.98 4.22
C VAL A 205 -14.54 -9.70 3.47
N VAL A 206 -13.63 -9.18 2.64
CA VAL A 206 -13.92 -7.93 1.92
C VAL A 206 -14.99 -8.09 0.83
N SER A 207 -15.13 -9.28 0.24
CA SER A 207 -16.20 -9.58 -0.71
C SER A 207 -17.58 -9.56 -0.03
N ILE A 208 -17.70 -10.14 1.17
CA ILE A 208 -18.94 -10.12 1.95
C ILE A 208 -19.28 -8.68 2.33
N LEU A 209 -18.30 -7.91 2.82
CA LEU A 209 -18.50 -6.51 3.16
C LEU A 209 -18.88 -5.66 1.94
N ALA A 210 -18.16 -5.82 0.83
CA ALA A 210 -18.35 -5.00 -0.36
C ALA A 210 -19.66 -5.34 -1.06
N PHE A 211 -19.91 -6.63 -1.29
CA PHE A 211 -20.91 -7.15 -2.23
C PHE A 211 -21.97 -8.05 -1.59
N GLY A 212 -21.83 -8.43 -0.32
CA GLY A 212 -22.72 -9.42 0.32
C GLY A 212 -22.50 -10.84 -0.17
N ARG A 213 -21.38 -11.11 -0.86
CA ARG A 213 -21.05 -12.43 -1.41
C ARG A 213 -19.79 -12.98 -0.77
N ARG A 214 -19.86 -14.22 -0.31
CA ARG A 214 -18.73 -15.02 0.19
C ARG A 214 -17.91 -15.62 -0.96
N VAL A 215 -16.60 -15.67 -0.74
CA VAL A 215 -15.67 -16.39 -1.61
C VAL A 215 -15.32 -17.74 -0.96
N ALA A 216 -16.07 -18.77 -1.35
CA ALA A 216 -16.00 -20.10 -0.73
C ALA A 216 -14.77 -20.91 -1.15
N SER A 217 -14.32 -20.77 -2.40
CA SER A 217 -13.18 -21.50 -2.96
C SER A 217 -11.98 -20.58 -3.17
N SER A 218 -10.78 -21.09 -2.94
CA SER A 218 -9.53 -20.41 -3.32
C SER A 218 -9.32 -20.32 -4.83
N SER A 219 -10.03 -21.14 -5.61
CA SER A 219 -10.03 -21.10 -7.07
C SER A 219 -10.99 -20.07 -7.67
N ASP A 220 -11.66 -19.27 -6.83
CA ASP A 220 -12.54 -18.22 -7.33
C ASP A 220 -11.71 -17.22 -8.16
N PRO A 221 -12.07 -16.97 -9.42
CA PRO A 221 -11.30 -16.09 -10.31
C PRO A 221 -11.07 -14.70 -9.71
N ILE A 222 -12.00 -14.20 -8.88
CA ILE A 222 -11.88 -12.88 -8.26
C ILE A 222 -10.63 -12.77 -7.39
N ILE A 223 -10.19 -13.87 -6.76
CA ILE A 223 -8.97 -13.91 -5.96
C ILE A 223 -7.77 -13.68 -6.88
N THR A 224 -7.58 -14.57 -7.86
CA THR A 224 -6.40 -14.56 -8.72
C THR A 224 -6.29 -13.29 -9.56
N GLU A 225 -7.40 -12.81 -10.11
CA GLU A 225 -7.41 -11.68 -11.03
C GLU A 225 -7.17 -10.36 -10.29
N VAL A 226 -7.76 -10.19 -9.10
CA VAL A 226 -7.65 -8.94 -8.36
C VAL A 226 -6.30 -8.84 -7.64
N ILE A 227 -5.82 -9.94 -7.06
CA ILE A 227 -4.47 -9.97 -6.47
C ILE A 227 -3.42 -9.61 -7.54
N ALA A 228 -3.53 -10.17 -8.75
CA ALA A 228 -2.61 -9.84 -9.85
C ALA A 228 -2.65 -8.34 -10.23
N VAL A 229 -3.85 -7.74 -10.29
CA VAL A 229 -4.00 -6.30 -10.58
C VAL A 229 -3.41 -5.44 -9.46
N MET A 230 -3.62 -5.82 -8.20
CA MET A 230 -3.06 -5.09 -7.05
C MET A 230 -1.54 -5.21 -6.97
N GLN A 231 -0.98 -6.39 -7.24
CA GLN A 231 0.46 -6.60 -7.30
C GLN A 231 1.09 -5.76 -8.42
N LEU A 232 0.48 -5.72 -9.60
CA LEU A 232 0.94 -4.85 -10.69
C LEU A 232 0.89 -3.38 -10.29
N ALA A 233 -0.18 -2.92 -9.64
CA ALA A 233 -0.29 -1.55 -9.17
C ALA A 233 0.78 -1.21 -8.10
N ALA A 234 1.02 -2.11 -7.16
CA ALA A 234 2.05 -1.97 -6.13
C ALA A 234 3.46 -1.95 -6.73
N GLU A 235 3.69 -2.75 -7.77
CA GLU A 235 4.93 -2.82 -8.52
C GLU A 235 5.21 -1.55 -9.33
N LEU A 236 4.20 -0.97 -9.98
CA LEU A 236 4.34 0.28 -10.72
C LEU A 236 4.59 1.49 -9.81
N ASN A 237 4.22 1.37 -8.53
CA ASN A 237 4.37 2.41 -7.54
C ASN A 237 5.70 2.36 -6.76
N VAL A 238 6.61 1.43 -7.08
CA VAL A 238 7.93 1.34 -6.46
C VAL A 238 8.81 2.50 -6.95
N PRO A 239 9.27 3.42 -6.06
CA PRO A 239 10.13 4.53 -6.45
C PRO A 239 11.53 4.02 -6.82
N GLY A 240 11.76 3.72 -8.10
CA GLY A 240 13.06 3.23 -8.57
C GLY A 240 13.01 2.38 -9.82
N LYS A 241 11.82 1.90 -10.23
CA LYS A 241 11.68 1.32 -11.57
C LYS A 241 12.04 2.37 -12.62
N LYS A 242 13.11 2.11 -13.37
CA LYS A 242 13.68 3.01 -14.39
C LYS A 242 12.62 3.68 -15.28
N PHE A 243 11.67 2.93 -15.82
CA PHE A 243 10.73 3.49 -16.79
C PHE A 243 9.59 4.35 -16.20
N PRO A 244 8.88 3.92 -15.13
CA PRO A 244 7.98 4.80 -14.38
C PRO A 244 8.62 6.12 -13.94
N MET A 245 9.83 6.06 -13.38
CA MET A 245 10.53 7.26 -12.90
C MET A 245 11.02 8.17 -14.04
N LEU A 246 11.30 7.62 -15.22
CA LEU A 246 11.54 8.41 -16.44
C LEU A 246 10.31 9.19 -16.88
N MET A 247 9.10 8.63 -16.76
CA MET A 247 7.86 9.37 -17.07
C MET A 247 7.55 10.44 -16.02
N GLU A 248 7.88 10.21 -14.75
CA GLU A 248 7.79 11.26 -13.72
C GLU A 248 8.80 12.40 -13.98
N THR A 249 10.00 12.06 -14.46
CA THR A 249 11.05 13.02 -14.85
C THR A 249 10.67 13.79 -16.11
N PHE A 250 10.14 13.10 -17.12
CA PHE A 250 9.75 13.63 -18.42
C PHE A 250 8.27 13.30 -18.71
N PRO A 251 7.32 14.09 -18.17
CA PRO A 251 5.88 13.84 -18.34
C PRO A 251 5.41 13.80 -19.81
N ILE A 252 6.20 14.34 -20.74
CA ILE A 252 5.93 14.23 -22.18
C ILE A 252 5.91 12.77 -22.66
N LEU A 253 6.71 11.88 -22.07
CA LEU A 253 6.73 10.45 -22.39
C LEU A 253 5.38 9.80 -22.11
N ALA A 254 4.69 10.29 -21.09
CA ALA A 254 3.35 9.82 -20.77
C ALA A 254 2.31 10.27 -21.79
N LYS A 255 2.59 11.14 -22.77
CA LYS A 255 1.62 11.56 -23.82
C LYS A 255 1.63 10.64 -25.05
N PHE A 256 2.61 9.75 -25.17
CA PHE A 256 2.76 8.88 -26.34
C PHE A 256 1.66 7.80 -26.45
N PRO A 257 1.44 7.22 -27.65
CA PRO A 257 0.49 6.13 -27.86
C PRO A 257 0.82 4.88 -27.03
N ARG A 258 -0.20 4.12 -26.61
CA ARG A 258 -0.03 2.90 -25.80
C ARG A 258 0.67 1.74 -26.53
N SER A 259 0.76 1.80 -27.87
CA SER A 259 1.51 0.84 -28.68
C SER A 259 3.02 0.93 -28.47
N MET A 260 3.50 2.05 -27.92
CA MET A 260 4.92 2.22 -27.64
C MET A 260 5.41 1.17 -26.64
N PRO A 261 6.59 0.57 -26.84
CA PRO A 261 7.10 -0.53 -26.01
C PRO A 261 7.08 -0.21 -24.52
N TRP A 262 7.30 1.05 -24.18
CA TRP A 262 7.40 1.53 -22.81
C TRP A 262 6.07 1.89 -22.13
N MET A 263 4.99 1.96 -22.91
CA MET A 263 3.63 2.13 -22.38
C MET A 263 2.92 0.80 -22.12
N LYS A 264 3.55 -0.33 -22.51
CA LYS A 264 3.06 -1.68 -22.25
C LYS A 264 3.03 -1.94 -20.74
N GLY A 265 1.94 -2.53 -20.24
CA GLY A 265 1.73 -2.83 -18.82
C GLY A 265 1.12 -1.70 -17.98
N LEU A 266 1.04 -0.46 -18.48
CA LEU A 266 0.51 0.70 -17.75
C LEU A 266 -1.04 0.84 -17.83
N GLY A 267 -1.76 -0.22 -18.18
CA GLY A 267 -3.21 -0.19 -18.47
C GLY A 267 -3.57 0.53 -19.79
N ALA A 268 -4.85 0.56 -20.17
CA ALA A 268 -5.30 1.25 -21.39
C ALA A 268 -5.67 2.72 -21.09
N ARG A 269 -5.13 3.68 -21.87
CA ARG A 269 -5.57 5.09 -21.81
C ARG A 269 -6.99 5.21 -22.36
N GLY A 270 -7.89 5.92 -21.67
CA GLY A 270 -9.07 6.53 -22.28
C GLY A 270 -10.18 5.60 -22.79
N ARG A 271 -9.98 4.28 -22.86
CA ARG A 271 -11.10 3.34 -22.93
C ARG A 271 -11.35 2.86 -21.52
N LYS A 272 -12.34 3.51 -20.91
CA LYS A 272 -13.10 3.22 -19.68
C LYS A 272 -13.19 1.72 -19.33
N GLY A 273 -12.07 1.05 -19.10
CA GLY A 273 -11.99 -0.39 -18.94
C GLY A 273 -12.20 -0.68 -17.46
N GLY A 274 -11.14 -0.53 -16.67
CA GLY A 274 -11.12 -0.78 -15.22
C GLY A 274 -12.35 -0.26 -14.48
N HIS A 275 -12.75 0.97 -14.81
CA HIS A 275 -13.82 1.72 -14.15
C HIS A 275 -15.21 1.10 -14.28
N TYR A 276 -15.48 0.23 -15.26
CA TYR A 276 -16.80 -0.40 -15.30
C TYR A 276 -16.85 -1.76 -14.65
N PHE A 277 -15.71 -2.45 -14.44
CA PHE A 277 -15.78 -3.77 -13.83
C PHE A 277 -16.31 -3.66 -12.40
N TRP A 278 -15.68 -2.83 -11.56
CA TRP A 278 -16.11 -2.67 -10.17
C TRP A 278 -17.49 -2.06 -10.05
N HIS A 279 -17.87 -1.15 -10.96
CA HIS A 279 -19.22 -0.62 -11.01
C HIS A 279 -20.24 -1.69 -11.39
N SER A 280 -19.99 -2.48 -12.44
CA SER A 280 -20.87 -3.55 -12.88
C SER A 280 -21.02 -4.63 -11.81
N LEU A 281 -19.94 -4.98 -11.12
CA LEU A 281 -19.97 -5.90 -9.99
C LEU A 281 -20.74 -5.31 -8.80
N ALA A 282 -20.60 -4.00 -8.55
CA ALA A 282 -21.37 -3.31 -7.52
C ALA A 282 -22.87 -3.28 -7.84
N GLN A 283 -23.24 -3.02 -9.11
CA GLN A 283 -24.64 -3.08 -9.56
C GLN A 283 -25.20 -4.49 -9.44
N GLU A 284 -24.46 -5.50 -9.91
CA GLU A 284 -24.84 -6.90 -9.79
C GLU A 284 -25.12 -7.26 -8.33
N ALA A 285 -24.26 -6.86 -7.41
CA ALA A 285 -24.44 -7.14 -5.99
C ALA A 285 -25.71 -6.50 -5.40
N VAL A 286 -26.05 -5.27 -5.82
CA VAL A 286 -27.30 -4.62 -5.42
C VAL A 286 -28.51 -5.36 -6.01
N GLU A 287 -28.50 -5.65 -7.31
CA GLU A 287 -29.57 -6.38 -7.99
C GLU A 287 -29.80 -7.77 -7.37
N GLN A 288 -28.72 -8.50 -7.04
CA GLN A 288 -28.81 -9.79 -6.38
C GLN A 288 -29.46 -9.67 -5.00
N LEU A 289 -29.07 -8.69 -4.19
CA LEU A 289 -29.69 -8.49 -2.87
C LEU A 289 -31.16 -8.05 -2.99
N ASP A 290 -31.46 -7.18 -3.95
CA ASP A 290 -32.81 -6.68 -4.21
C ASP A 290 -33.74 -7.76 -4.77
N SER A 291 -33.18 -8.79 -5.42
CA SER A 291 -33.96 -9.94 -5.89
C SER A 291 -34.32 -10.96 -4.79
N ARG A 292 -33.64 -10.91 -3.63
CA ARG A 292 -33.89 -11.83 -2.51
C ARG A 292 -35.13 -11.41 -1.71
N THR A 293 -35.78 -12.40 -1.10
CA THR A 293 -36.90 -12.20 -0.17
C THR A 293 -36.46 -11.45 1.09
N ASP A 294 -37.40 -10.81 1.79
CA ASP A 294 -37.09 -10.09 3.04
C ASP A 294 -36.51 -11.01 4.11
N GLU A 295 -36.91 -12.28 4.14
CA GLU A 295 -36.35 -13.29 5.05
C GLU A 295 -34.90 -13.61 4.75
N GLU A 296 -34.55 -13.80 3.47
CA GLU A 296 -33.17 -14.05 3.05
C GLU A 296 -32.26 -12.84 3.31
N ARG A 297 -32.78 -11.61 3.13
CA ARG A 297 -32.04 -10.37 3.39
C ARG A 297 -31.70 -10.18 4.86
N ARG A 298 -32.53 -10.65 5.80
CA ARG A 298 -32.26 -10.54 7.25
C ARG A 298 -30.95 -11.21 7.67
N ASN A 299 -30.53 -12.24 6.93
CA ASN A 299 -29.32 -13.03 7.23
C ASN A 299 -28.08 -12.54 6.46
N ILE A 300 -28.19 -11.47 5.68
CA ILE A 300 -27.09 -10.94 4.87
C ILE A 300 -26.71 -9.55 5.40
N PRO A 301 -25.45 -9.32 5.82
CA PRO A 301 -25.00 -7.98 6.16
C PRO A 301 -25.19 -7.04 4.98
N LYS A 302 -25.81 -5.87 5.21
CA LYS A 302 -26.01 -4.87 4.15
C LYS A 302 -24.67 -4.54 3.46
N PRO A 303 -24.52 -4.81 2.16
CA PRO A 303 -23.28 -4.58 1.44
C PRO A 303 -22.93 -3.10 1.38
N TYR A 304 -21.64 -2.80 1.36
CA TYR A 304 -21.13 -1.44 1.21
C TYR A 304 -21.62 -0.79 -0.07
N VAL A 305 -21.63 -1.53 -1.19
CA VAL A 305 -22.09 -1.00 -2.48
C VAL A 305 -23.55 -0.55 -2.43
N HIS A 306 -24.42 -1.25 -1.70
CA HIS A 306 -25.80 -0.81 -1.50
C HIS A 306 -25.85 0.54 -0.74
N THR A 307 -24.96 0.75 0.21
CA THR A 307 -24.85 2.04 0.92
C THR A 307 -24.31 3.14 0.00
N LEU A 308 -23.33 2.82 -0.85
CA LEU A 308 -22.81 3.75 -1.85
C LEU A 308 -23.88 4.22 -2.83
N PHE A 309 -24.66 3.31 -3.40
CA PHE A 309 -25.74 3.66 -4.32
C PHE A 309 -26.84 4.48 -3.64
N ALA A 310 -27.18 4.17 -2.38
CA ALA A 310 -28.16 4.95 -1.61
C ALA A 310 -27.72 6.39 -1.32
N GLU A 311 -26.42 6.62 -1.12
CA GLU A 311 -25.88 7.98 -0.88
C GLU A 311 -25.59 8.74 -2.18
N ASN A 312 -25.78 8.12 -3.34
CA ASN A 312 -25.45 8.70 -4.64
C ASN A 312 -26.23 10.01 -4.91
N ASP A 313 -27.54 10.03 -4.64
CA ASP A 313 -28.36 11.21 -4.90
C ASP A 313 -27.96 12.42 -4.06
N LYS A 314 -27.44 12.18 -2.86
CA LYS A 314 -27.02 13.22 -1.91
C LYS A 314 -25.68 13.83 -2.28
N TYR A 315 -24.70 13.01 -2.67
CA TYR A 315 -23.34 13.46 -2.94
C TYR A 315 -23.00 13.57 -4.44
N LYS A 316 -23.95 13.21 -5.32
CA LYS A 316 -23.81 13.24 -6.79
C LYS A 316 -22.54 12.52 -7.26
N ILE A 317 -22.41 11.26 -6.84
CA ILE A 317 -21.22 10.43 -7.06
C ILE A 317 -21.27 9.86 -8.48
N SER A 318 -20.24 10.09 -9.28
CA SER A 318 -20.17 9.53 -10.62
C SER A 318 -19.97 8.01 -10.60
N THR A 319 -20.38 7.34 -11.68
CA THR A 319 -20.10 5.93 -11.95
C THR A 319 -18.62 5.57 -11.75
N GLU A 320 -17.72 6.46 -12.16
CA GLU A 320 -16.28 6.27 -12.01
C GLU A 320 -15.85 6.28 -10.53
N GLU A 321 -16.43 7.15 -9.72
CA GLU A 321 -16.10 7.24 -8.30
C GLU A 321 -16.67 6.07 -7.51
N ILE A 322 -17.91 5.64 -7.80
CA ILE A 322 -18.48 4.41 -7.21
C ILE A 322 -17.57 3.21 -7.51
N SER A 323 -17.13 3.09 -8.75
CA SER A 323 -16.19 2.05 -9.18
C SER A 323 -14.88 2.09 -8.41
N ASN A 324 -14.26 3.27 -8.29
CA ASN A 324 -12.99 3.44 -7.58
C ASN A 324 -13.14 3.18 -6.08
N LEU A 325 -14.19 3.66 -5.42
CA LEU A 325 -14.45 3.40 -4.01
C LEU A 325 -14.64 1.90 -3.75
N THR A 326 -15.38 1.22 -4.61
CA THR A 326 -15.59 -0.23 -4.56
C THR A 326 -14.29 -1.00 -4.76
N GLY A 327 -13.54 -0.68 -5.83
CA GLY A 327 -12.26 -1.31 -6.13
C GLY A 327 -11.19 -1.05 -5.06
N ASN A 328 -11.19 0.15 -4.46
CA ASN A 328 -10.30 0.48 -3.35
C ASN A 328 -10.57 -0.38 -2.12
N LEU A 329 -11.84 -0.58 -1.75
CA LEU A 329 -12.19 -1.43 -0.60
C LEU A 329 -11.73 -2.87 -0.83
N PHE A 330 -12.13 -3.44 -1.97
CA PHE A 330 -11.87 -4.85 -2.26
C PHE A 330 -10.39 -5.12 -2.49
N GLY A 331 -9.73 -4.32 -3.33
CA GLY A 331 -8.32 -4.50 -3.66
C GLY A 331 -7.39 -4.32 -2.47
N ALA A 332 -7.59 -3.26 -1.67
CA ALA A 332 -6.72 -2.98 -0.53
C ALA A 332 -6.86 -4.03 0.57
N GLY A 333 -8.09 -4.44 0.92
CA GLY A 333 -8.29 -5.34 2.06
C GLY A 333 -7.98 -6.81 1.77
N SER A 334 -8.03 -7.24 0.50
CA SER A 334 -7.67 -8.61 0.09
C SER A 334 -6.16 -8.87 0.23
N ASP A 335 -5.34 -8.09 -0.49
CA ASP A 335 -3.88 -8.33 -0.59
C ASP A 335 -3.14 -8.05 0.73
N THR A 336 -3.50 -6.97 1.43
CA THR A 336 -2.75 -6.53 2.62
C THR A 336 -2.98 -7.41 3.84
N SER A 337 -4.24 -7.82 4.09
CA SER A 337 -4.55 -8.70 5.22
C SER A 337 -3.96 -10.09 4.99
N ALA A 338 -4.07 -10.63 3.77
CA ALA A 338 -3.46 -11.91 3.43
C ALA A 338 -1.93 -11.89 3.61
N SER A 339 -1.26 -10.84 3.09
CA SER A 339 0.20 -10.69 3.23
C SER A 339 0.64 -10.58 4.70
N THR A 340 -0.15 -9.92 5.54
CA THR A 340 0.10 -9.84 6.99
C THR A 340 -0.02 -11.22 7.65
N LEU A 341 -1.05 -12.01 7.29
CA LEU A 341 -1.26 -13.35 7.84
C LEU A 341 -0.22 -14.36 7.34
N VAL A 342 0.26 -14.26 6.11
CA VAL A 342 1.38 -15.08 5.61
C VAL A 342 2.68 -14.71 6.34
N THR A 343 2.88 -13.43 6.61
CA THR A 343 4.01 -12.93 7.44
C THR A 343 3.94 -13.48 8.87
N PHE A 344 2.73 -13.65 9.41
CA PHE A 344 2.53 -14.32 10.71
C PHE A 344 3.03 -15.76 10.72
N VAL A 345 2.68 -16.56 9.70
CA VAL A 345 3.18 -17.93 9.59
C VAL A 345 4.70 -17.95 9.49
N LEU A 346 5.30 -17.03 8.74
CA LEU A 346 6.76 -16.87 8.67
C LEU A 346 7.37 -16.53 10.03
N ALA A 347 6.75 -15.62 10.79
CA ALA A 347 7.20 -15.24 12.12
C ALA A 347 7.20 -16.44 13.08
N CYS A 348 6.12 -17.24 13.10
CA CYS A 348 6.05 -18.45 13.91
C CYS A 348 7.13 -19.47 13.55
N CYS A 349 7.42 -19.64 12.24
CA CYS A 349 8.47 -20.56 11.78
C CYS A 349 9.88 -20.08 12.16
N ALA A 350 10.14 -18.78 12.02
CA ALA A 350 11.45 -18.19 12.27
C ALA A 350 11.72 -17.99 13.78
N PHE A 351 10.68 -17.71 14.57
CA PHE A 351 10.75 -17.37 15.99
C PHE A 351 9.67 -18.13 16.78
N PRO A 352 9.90 -19.41 17.11
CA PRO A 352 8.90 -20.23 17.81
C PRO A 352 8.66 -19.80 19.26
N GLU A 353 9.67 -19.23 19.93
CA GLU A 353 9.61 -18.75 21.32
C GLU A 353 8.42 -17.79 21.59
N PRO A 354 8.26 -16.68 20.82
CA PRO A 354 7.08 -15.84 20.90
C PRO A 354 5.74 -16.56 20.73
N ALA A 355 5.64 -17.51 19.79
CA ALA A 355 4.43 -18.26 19.55
C ALA A 355 4.07 -19.16 20.75
N HIS A 356 5.05 -19.85 21.33
CA HIS A 356 4.85 -20.67 22.53
C HIS A 356 4.41 -19.84 23.75
N LYS A 357 4.91 -18.61 23.91
CA LYS A 357 4.48 -17.71 24.99
C LYS A 357 3.01 -17.27 24.82
N ALA A 358 2.59 -16.98 23.59
CA ALA A 358 1.20 -16.67 23.28
C ALA A 358 0.28 -17.88 23.48
N GLN A 359 0.73 -19.06 23.05
CA GLN A 359 0.03 -20.33 23.28
C GLN A 359 -0.23 -20.59 24.77
N ARG A 360 0.76 -20.40 25.65
CA ARG A 360 0.56 -20.53 27.11
C ARG A 360 -0.50 -19.57 27.66
N GLU A 361 -0.55 -18.34 27.16
CA GLU A 361 -1.59 -17.39 27.55
C GLU A 361 -2.98 -17.85 27.08
N LEU A 362 -3.08 -18.33 25.84
CA LEU A 362 -4.31 -18.89 25.27
C LEU A 362 -4.78 -20.14 26.04
N ASP A 363 -3.88 -21.04 26.41
CA ASP A 363 -4.23 -22.23 27.18
C ASP A 363 -4.80 -21.86 28.56
N ARG A 364 -4.24 -20.83 29.21
CA ARG A 364 -4.70 -20.33 30.51
C ARG A 364 -6.07 -19.65 30.44
N VAL A 365 -6.32 -18.85 29.41
CA VAL A 365 -7.51 -17.97 29.32
C VAL A 365 -8.68 -18.66 28.59
N VAL A 366 -8.37 -19.36 27.50
CA VAL A 366 -9.36 -19.97 26.60
C VAL A 366 -9.54 -21.47 26.90
N GLY A 367 -8.46 -22.16 27.25
CA GLY A 367 -8.45 -23.63 27.38
C GLY A 367 -8.46 -24.34 26.02
N HIS A 368 -8.77 -25.64 25.99
CA HIS A 368 -8.73 -26.47 24.77
C HIS A 368 -10.11 -26.82 24.19
N GLY A 369 -11.20 -26.58 24.96
CA GLY A 369 -12.56 -26.99 24.60
C GLY A 369 -13.31 -26.02 23.68
N ARG A 370 -12.76 -24.84 23.37
CA ARG A 370 -13.31 -23.85 22.43
C ARG A 370 -12.20 -23.03 21.80
N SER A 371 -12.41 -22.49 20.60
CA SER A 371 -11.46 -21.53 20.03
C SER A 371 -11.60 -20.11 20.63
N PRO A 372 -10.58 -19.24 20.51
CA PRO A 372 -10.63 -17.85 20.97
C PRO A 372 -11.70 -17.05 20.23
N SER A 373 -12.29 -16.06 20.90
CA SER A 373 -13.30 -15.14 20.37
C SER A 373 -12.91 -13.68 20.64
N PHE A 374 -13.63 -12.73 20.05
CA PHE A 374 -13.45 -11.30 20.37
C PHE A 374 -13.72 -10.95 21.85
N GLY A 375 -14.45 -11.81 22.58
CA GLY A 375 -14.69 -11.62 24.01
C GLY A 375 -13.44 -11.79 24.86
N ASP A 376 -12.49 -12.62 24.40
CA ASP A 376 -11.27 -12.95 25.14
C ASP A 376 -10.18 -11.87 25.01
N GLN A 377 -10.35 -10.90 24.09
CA GLN A 377 -9.29 -9.97 23.71
C GLN A 377 -8.71 -9.15 24.87
N ALA A 378 -9.55 -8.77 25.84
CA ALA A 378 -9.11 -7.98 26.99
C ALA A 378 -8.17 -8.77 27.91
N ASP A 379 -8.33 -10.09 27.99
CA ASP A 379 -7.59 -10.99 28.87
C ASP A 379 -6.37 -11.65 28.21
N LEU A 380 -6.10 -11.28 26.94
CA LEU A 380 -4.98 -11.78 26.14
C LEU A 380 -3.94 -10.68 25.82
N PRO A 381 -3.33 -10.02 26.83
CA PRO A 381 -2.40 -8.92 26.62
C PRO A 381 -1.16 -9.32 25.80
N TYR A 382 -0.64 -10.54 25.96
CA TYR A 382 0.51 -10.99 25.18
C TYR A 382 0.15 -11.30 23.73
N VAL A 383 -1.02 -11.89 23.44
CA VAL A 383 -1.52 -12.04 22.05
C VAL A 383 -1.75 -10.66 21.42
N ASN A 384 -2.28 -9.70 22.17
CA ASN A 384 -2.39 -8.31 21.69
C ASN A 384 -1.02 -7.74 21.33
N ALA A 385 -0.02 -7.93 22.17
CA ALA A 385 1.36 -7.52 21.92
C ALA A 385 1.97 -8.23 20.70
N PHE A 386 1.69 -9.53 20.52
CA PHE A 386 2.12 -10.34 19.38
C PHE A 386 1.59 -9.77 18.06
N VAL A 387 0.31 -9.41 18.00
CA VAL A 387 -0.31 -8.82 16.80
C VAL A 387 0.26 -7.43 16.51
N LYS A 388 0.55 -6.62 17.52
CA LYS A 388 1.23 -5.33 17.34
C LYS A 388 2.65 -5.51 16.77
N GLU A 389 3.40 -6.48 17.28
CA GLU A 389 4.73 -6.81 16.75
C GLU A 389 4.67 -7.34 15.33
N LEU A 390 3.67 -8.13 14.97
CA LEU A 390 3.42 -8.55 13.58
C LEU A 390 3.24 -7.35 12.65
N LEU A 391 2.43 -6.37 13.05
CA LEU A 391 2.19 -5.17 12.25
C LEU A 391 3.44 -4.29 12.15
N ARG A 392 4.34 -4.30 13.14
CA ARG A 392 5.60 -3.54 13.16
C ARG A 392 6.75 -4.24 12.43
N TRP A 393 6.94 -5.54 12.61
CA TRP A 393 8.15 -6.27 12.21
C TRP A 393 8.37 -6.26 10.69
N ARG A 394 7.31 -6.53 9.93
CA ARG A 394 7.31 -6.56 8.46
C ARG A 394 6.01 -5.93 7.94
N PRO A 395 5.90 -4.59 7.96
CA PRO A 395 4.69 -3.91 7.50
C PRO A 395 4.49 -4.12 6.01
N VAL A 396 3.28 -4.47 5.58
CA VAL A 396 2.98 -4.73 4.16
C VAL A 396 3.27 -3.49 3.31
N ALA A 397 2.75 -2.33 3.68
CA ALA A 397 3.00 -1.08 2.96
C ALA A 397 4.34 -0.47 3.37
N VAL A 398 5.46 -0.99 2.85
CA VAL A 398 6.82 -0.73 3.36
C VAL A 398 7.28 0.75 3.32
N ILE A 399 6.64 1.57 2.50
CA ILE A 399 6.87 3.03 2.43
C ILE A 399 5.71 3.84 3.01
N GLY A 400 4.85 3.25 3.84
CA GLY A 400 3.74 3.97 4.48
C GLY A 400 2.64 4.45 3.52
N GLY A 401 2.55 3.84 2.34
CA GLY A 401 1.54 4.16 1.32
C GLY A 401 2.00 5.23 0.33
N GLN A 402 1.05 6.04 -0.14
CA GLN A 402 1.33 7.06 -1.16
C GLN A 402 2.04 8.28 -0.60
N PRO A 403 2.86 8.96 -1.41
CA PRO A 403 3.55 10.17 -0.99
C PRO A 403 2.54 11.25 -0.60
N HIS A 404 2.87 11.96 0.47
CA HIS A 404 2.22 13.17 0.92
C HIS A 404 2.79 14.37 0.17
N SER A 405 2.09 15.50 0.25
CA SER A 405 2.54 16.76 -0.31
C SER A 405 2.06 17.91 0.57
N PRO A 406 2.94 18.84 0.96
CA PRO A 406 2.55 20.04 1.66
C PRO A 406 1.80 20.98 0.72
N THR A 407 0.74 21.63 1.20
CA THR A 407 -0.04 22.61 0.42
C THR A 407 0.55 24.02 0.43
N ALA A 408 1.53 24.28 1.29
CA ALA A 408 2.29 25.52 1.42
C ALA A 408 3.72 25.17 1.86
N ASP A 409 4.66 26.11 1.74
CA ASP A 409 6.03 25.92 2.21
C ASP A 409 6.06 25.67 3.73
N ASP A 410 6.98 24.85 4.21
CA ASP A 410 7.21 24.59 5.63
C ASP A 410 8.70 24.69 5.95
N ASP A 411 9.05 25.37 7.03
CA ASP A 411 10.40 25.32 7.61
C ASP A 411 10.38 24.33 8.79
N TYR A 412 10.91 23.13 8.57
CA TYR A 412 10.93 22.05 9.54
C TYR A 412 12.35 21.80 10.05
N LYS A 413 12.59 22.09 11.34
CA LYS A 413 13.88 21.89 12.03
C LYS A 413 15.07 22.51 11.26
N GLY A 414 14.87 23.69 10.68
CA GLY A 414 15.89 24.41 9.91
C GLY A 414 16.00 24.00 8.44
N TRP A 415 15.20 23.02 7.99
CA TRP A 415 15.09 22.67 6.58
C TRP A 415 13.84 23.27 5.94
N HIS A 416 14.03 23.85 4.78
CA HIS A 416 12.93 24.34 3.95
C HIS A 416 12.32 23.22 3.13
N ILE A 417 11.00 23.06 3.18
CA ILE A 417 10.24 22.06 2.44
C ILE A 417 9.22 22.80 1.56
N PRO A 418 9.50 22.95 0.25
CA PRO A 418 8.61 23.67 -0.64
C PRO A 418 7.24 23.01 -0.78
N ALA A 419 6.21 23.82 -1.00
CA ALA A 419 4.88 23.38 -1.40
C ALA A 419 4.95 22.45 -2.62
N ASN A 420 4.07 21.46 -2.69
CA ASN A 420 4.00 20.46 -3.76
C ASN A 420 5.20 19.48 -3.85
N SER A 421 6.18 19.56 -2.95
CA SER A 421 7.24 18.55 -2.84
C SER A 421 6.66 17.19 -2.51
N TRP A 422 7.30 16.12 -2.98
CA TRP A 422 6.92 14.77 -2.57
C TRP A 422 7.47 14.50 -1.17
N VAL A 423 6.63 13.97 -0.28
CA VAL A 423 7.02 13.63 1.08
C VAL A 423 6.60 12.19 1.37
N GLN A 424 7.57 11.28 1.41
CA GLN A 424 7.35 9.84 1.50
C GLN A 424 7.80 9.31 2.86
N GLY A 425 6.98 8.50 3.51
CA GLY A 425 7.40 7.76 4.69
C GLY A 425 8.26 6.55 4.30
N ASN A 426 9.27 6.22 5.10
CA ASN A 426 10.03 4.98 4.95
C ASN A 426 9.71 4.07 6.15
N LEU A 427 8.62 3.29 6.09
CA LEU A 427 8.28 2.41 7.21
C LEU A 427 9.34 1.33 7.45
N TRP A 428 10.07 0.90 6.42
CA TRP A 428 11.26 0.06 6.59
C TRP A 428 12.26 0.70 7.54
N ALA A 429 12.69 1.93 7.28
CA ALA A 429 13.64 2.63 8.16
C ALA A 429 13.03 2.92 9.55
N ILE A 430 11.79 3.42 9.59
CA ILE A 430 11.10 3.83 10.83
C ILE A 430 10.93 2.63 11.77
N HIS A 431 10.43 1.49 11.29
CA HIS A 431 10.22 0.30 12.13
C HIS A 431 11.51 -0.48 12.39
N ARG A 432 12.61 -0.15 11.73
CA ARG A 432 13.92 -0.74 11.96
C ARG A 432 14.93 0.20 12.61
N ASN A 433 14.48 1.35 13.10
CA ASN A 433 15.34 2.28 13.80
C ASN A 433 15.68 1.72 15.20
N PRO A 434 16.96 1.42 15.52
CA PRO A 434 17.33 0.78 16.78
C PRO A 434 17.07 1.64 18.02
N ARG A 435 16.89 2.96 17.87
CA ARG A 435 16.45 3.83 18.97
C ARG A 435 15.06 3.44 19.47
N ASP A 436 14.17 3.15 18.53
CA ASP A 436 12.76 2.86 18.80
C ASP A 436 12.52 1.35 18.95
N PHE A 437 13.26 0.53 18.19
CA PHE A 437 13.14 -0.93 18.17
C PHE A 437 14.52 -1.60 18.20
N PRO A 438 15.12 -1.80 19.39
CA PRO A 438 16.41 -2.49 19.53
C PRO A 438 16.34 -3.92 18.96
N ASP A 439 17.35 -4.38 18.22
CA ASP A 439 17.31 -5.65 17.48
C ASP A 439 16.04 -5.76 16.59
N PRO A 440 15.88 -4.88 15.60
CA PRO A 440 14.60 -4.67 14.90
C PRO A 440 14.15 -5.87 14.06
N ASP A 441 15.07 -6.78 13.73
CA ASP A 441 14.84 -7.98 12.94
C ASP A 441 14.35 -9.18 13.75
N ARG A 442 14.57 -9.16 15.06
CA ARG A 442 13.98 -10.14 15.96
C ARG A 442 12.50 -9.82 16.15
N PHE A 443 11.67 -10.84 15.97
CA PHE A 443 10.25 -10.78 16.30
C PHE A 443 10.09 -10.86 17.82
N GLU A 444 9.79 -9.73 18.47
CA GLU A 444 9.75 -9.61 19.93
C GLU A 444 8.47 -8.91 20.40
N PRO A 445 7.39 -9.65 20.70
CA PRO A 445 6.16 -9.09 21.24
C PRO A 445 6.32 -8.31 22.54
N ASP A 446 7.32 -8.64 23.36
CA ASP A 446 7.52 -7.96 24.65
C ASP A 446 7.79 -6.46 24.50
N ARG A 447 8.09 -5.94 23.29
CA ARG A 447 8.13 -4.49 23.00
C ARG A 447 6.83 -3.77 23.32
N PHE A 448 5.70 -4.48 23.24
CA PHE A 448 4.36 -3.94 23.43
C PHE A 448 3.73 -4.38 24.76
N VAL A 449 4.50 -5.02 25.64
CA VAL A 449 4.11 -5.35 27.00
C VAL A 449 4.58 -4.23 27.92
N GLU A 450 3.68 -3.72 28.76
CA GLU A 450 3.98 -2.63 29.69
C GLU A 450 5.03 -3.06 30.72
N GLY A 451 6.04 -2.21 30.94
CA GLY A 451 7.12 -2.47 31.90
C GLY A 451 8.21 -3.43 31.39
N SER A 452 8.10 -3.92 30.16
CA SER A 452 9.12 -4.76 29.53
C SER A 452 10.43 -4.00 29.25
N GLU A 453 11.56 -4.70 29.36
CA GLU A 453 12.88 -4.16 28.99
C GLU A 453 13.00 -3.82 27.49
N TRP A 454 12.14 -4.39 26.66
CA TRP A 454 12.08 -4.14 25.21
C TRP A 454 11.27 -2.90 24.86
N GLN A 455 10.46 -2.39 25.81
CA GLN A 455 9.62 -1.23 25.60
C GLN A 455 10.48 0.02 25.41
N ARG A 456 10.18 0.81 24.39
CA ARG A 456 10.80 2.12 24.14
C ARG A 456 9.73 3.16 23.88
N PRO A 457 10.00 4.44 24.18
CA PRO A 457 9.10 5.52 23.80
C PRO A 457 8.90 5.55 22.28
N PHE A 458 7.66 5.62 21.82
CA PHE A 458 7.32 5.73 20.42
C PHE A 458 6.20 6.78 20.24
N PRO A 459 6.24 7.62 19.20
CA PRO A 459 5.21 8.62 19.00
C PRO A 459 3.87 8.00 18.55
N GLY A 460 2.79 8.39 19.22
CA GLY A 460 1.43 7.92 18.96
C GLY A 460 1.06 6.65 19.74
N ASP A 461 -0.23 6.47 19.97
CA ASP A 461 -0.74 5.55 21.01
C ASP A 461 -0.61 4.06 20.66
N ARG A 462 -0.35 3.72 19.39
CA ARG A 462 -0.27 2.33 18.94
C ARG A 462 1.11 1.70 19.11
N GLY A 463 2.17 2.51 19.20
CA GLY A 463 3.56 2.05 19.21
C GLY A 463 4.08 1.58 17.84
N TYR A 464 3.32 1.78 16.75
CA TYR A 464 3.72 1.51 15.36
C TYR A 464 2.97 2.44 14.38
N MET A 465 3.36 2.42 13.10
CA MET A 465 2.89 3.37 12.06
C MET A 465 2.42 2.70 10.75
N THR A 466 2.15 1.39 10.80
CA THR A 466 1.80 0.52 9.65
C THR A 466 0.64 1.01 8.80
N PHE A 467 -0.29 1.76 9.39
CA PHE A 467 -1.48 2.25 8.71
C PHE A 467 -1.36 3.70 8.18
N GLY A 468 -0.15 4.26 8.17
CA GLY A 468 0.11 5.63 7.74
C GLY A 468 -0.33 6.67 8.78
N TRP A 469 -0.56 7.90 8.34
CA TRP A 469 -0.61 9.07 9.22
C TRP A 469 -1.75 10.04 8.93
N GLY A 470 -2.20 10.71 9.99
CA GLY A 470 -3.08 11.87 9.98
C GLY A 470 -4.35 11.65 9.17
N ARG A 471 -4.72 12.67 8.37
CA ARG A 471 -5.93 12.64 7.52
C ARG A 471 -5.91 11.54 6.46
N ARG A 472 -4.75 10.96 6.16
CA ARG A 472 -4.58 9.90 5.16
C ARG A 472 -4.36 8.52 5.78
N VAL A 473 -4.53 8.38 7.10
CA VAL A 473 -4.50 7.08 7.78
C VAL A 473 -5.42 6.08 7.09
N CYS A 474 -5.03 4.82 7.01
CA CYS A 474 -5.77 3.77 6.31
C CYS A 474 -7.26 3.74 6.71
N SER A 475 -8.16 3.80 5.71
CA SER A 475 -9.62 3.72 5.97
C SER A 475 -10.00 2.39 6.61
N GLY A 476 -9.35 1.30 6.21
CA GLY A 476 -9.64 -0.07 6.63
C GLY A 476 -8.89 -0.53 7.88
N GLN A 477 -8.22 0.38 8.60
CA GLN A 477 -7.37 0.01 9.73
C GLN A 477 -8.11 -0.84 10.78
N ALA A 478 -9.27 -0.40 11.24
CA ALA A 478 -10.02 -1.10 12.27
C ALA A 478 -10.53 -2.47 11.80
N LEU A 479 -10.87 -2.60 10.51
CA LEU A 479 -11.24 -3.88 9.90
C LEU A 479 -10.06 -4.86 9.89
N ALA A 480 -8.88 -4.37 9.47
CA ALA A 480 -7.65 -5.16 9.38
C ALA A 480 -7.16 -5.59 10.77
N GLU A 481 -7.07 -4.67 11.73
CA GLU A 481 -6.63 -4.98 13.11
C GLU A 481 -7.53 -6.05 13.75
N GLN A 482 -8.85 -5.93 13.60
CA GLN A 482 -9.81 -6.90 14.13
C GLN A 482 -9.68 -8.28 13.47
N GLY A 483 -9.61 -8.33 12.13
CA GLY A 483 -9.54 -9.59 11.37
C GLY A 483 -8.21 -10.31 11.54
N VAL A 484 -7.10 -9.57 11.53
CA VAL A 484 -5.76 -10.12 11.80
C VAL A 484 -5.70 -10.65 13.22
N TRP A 485 -6.22 -9.91 14.20
CA TRP A 485 -6.18 -10.35 15.60
C TRP A 485 -6.90 -11.68 15.82
N ILE A 486 -8.16 -11.81 15.39
CA ILE A 486 -8.93 -13.05 15.64
C ILE A 486 -8.31 -14.25 14.92
N THR A 487 -7.80 -14.03 13.70
CA THR A 487 -7.18 -15.10 12.91
C THR A 487 -5.86 -15.53 13.55
N VAL A 488 -5.01 -14.59 13.97
CA VAL A 488 -3.74 -14.91 14.66
C VAL A 488 -3.99 -15.64 15.97
N ALA A 489 -4.91 -15.13 16.82
CA ALA A 489 -5.24 -15.76 18.10
C ALA A 489 -5.71 -17.21 17.91
N ARG A 490 -6.61 -17.43 16.95
CA ARG A 490 -7.16 -18.76 16.64
C ARG A 490 -6.11 -19.71 16.08
N LEU A 491 -5.24 -19.24 15.18
CA LEU A 491 -4.20 -20.09 14.60
C LEU A 491 -3.08 -20.42 15.58
N LEU A 492 -2.69 -19.48 16.46
CA LEU A 492 -1.78 -19.76 17.58
C LEU A 492 -2.38 -20.79 18.54
N TRP A 493 -3.66 -20.65 18.86
CA TRP A 493 -4.37 -21.61 19.71
C TRP A 493 -4.47 -22.99 19.07
N ALA A 494 -4.73 -23.07 17.76
CA ALA A 494 -5.00 -24.32 17.07
C ALA A 494 -3.73 -25.12 16.71
N PHE A 495 -2.65 -24.45 16.28
CA PHE A 495 -1.54 -25.10 15.60
C PHE A 495 -0.17 -24.77 16.16
N ASP A 496 0.72 -25.76 16.06
CA ASP A 496 2.16 -25.54 16.03
C ASP A 496 2.60 -25.35 14.59
N MET A 497 3.16 -24.18 14.28
CA MET A 497 3.71 -23.83 12.96
C MET A 497 5.23 -23.76 13.07
N ARG A 498 5.92 -24.64 12.35
CA ARG A 498 7.38 -24.80 12.45
C ARG A 498 8.00 -24.89 11.06
N LYS A 499 9.32 -24.69 11.00
CA LYS A 499 10.08 -24.95 9.76
C LYS A 499 9.83 -26.37 9.28
N LYS A 500 9.67 -26.52 7.97
CA LYS A 500 9.52 -27.84 7.34
C LYS A 500 10.72 -28.71 7.67
N ARG A 501 10.51 -29.97 8.05
CA ARG A 501 11.61 -30.95 8.15
C ARG A 501 11.74 -31.75 6.86
N ASP A 502 12.98 -31.92 6.42
CA ASP A 502 13.30 -32.78 5.29
C ASP A 502 12.98 -34.24 5.65
N PRO A 503 12.14 -34.96 4.86
CA PRO A 503 11.72 -36.31 5.20
C PRO A 503 12.85 -37.36 5.24
N VAL A 504 13.96 -37.10 4.55
CA VAL A 504 15.09 -38.04 4.42
C VAL A 504 16.14 -37.77 5.50
N THR A 505 16.49 -36.51 5.71
CA THR A 505 17.59 -36.09 6.59
C THR A 505 17.11 -35.67 7.98
N GLY A 506 15.82 -35.34 8.15
CA GLY A 506 15.25 -34.81 9.40
C GLY A 506 15.66 -33.38 9.73
N ALA A 507 16.51 -32.76 8.90
CA ALA A 507 16.99 -31.39 9.07
C ALA A 507 15.88 -30.37 8.80
N GLU A 508 15.93 -29.23 9.49
CA GLU A 508 15.00 -28.13 9.24
C GLU A 508 15.38 -27.39 7.96
N VAL A 509 14.39 -27.21 7.08
CA VAL A 509 14.51 -26.34 5.92
C VAL A 509 14.50 -24.89 6.42
N PRO A 510 15.55 -24.11 6.17
CA PRO A 510 15.62 -22.74 6.66
C PRO A 510 14.56 -21.86 6.00
N VAL A 511 14.04 -20.89 6.76
CA VAL A 511 13.19 -19.82 6.26
C VAL A 511 13.96 -18.50 6.30
N ASP A 512 13.88 -17.71 5.23
CA ASP A 512 14.58 -16.42 5.13
C ASP A 512 13.63 -15.27 5.50
N ILE A 513 13.96 -14.57 6.60
CA ILE A 513 13.19 -13.44 7.12
C ILE A 513 13.31 -12.15 6.30
N PHE A 514 14.12 -12.16 5.23
CA PHE A 514 14.31 -11.07 4.26
C PHE A 514 13.80 -11.40 2.86
N ALA A 515 13.41 -12.65 2.61
CA ALA A 515 12.83 -13.12 1.35
C ALA A 515 11.40 -12.60 1.17
N PHE A 516 11.30 -11.32 0.82
CA PHE A 516 10.06 -10.62 0.49
C PHE A 516 10.08 -10.13 -0.96
N THR A 517 8.89 -9.97 -1.54
CA THR A 517 8.68 -9.39 -2.88
C THR A 517 9.20 -7.95 -2.98
N ASN A 518 9.34 -7.46 -4.22
CA ASN A 518 9.89 -6.13 -4.52
C ASN A 518 8.83 -5.01 -4.60
N GLY A 519 7.54 -5.34 -4.44
CA GLY A 519 6.45 -4.37 -4.55
C GLY A 519 6.34 -3.44 -3.33
N LEU A 520 5.63 -2.31 -3.49
CA LEU A 520 5.29 -1.42 -2.38
C LEU A 520 4.56 -2.17 -1.25
N ASN A 521 3.66 -3.07 -1.65
CA ASN A 521 3.09 -4.07 -0.76
C ASN A 521 4.03 -5.28 -0.77
N MET A 522 4.84 -5.41 0.27
CA MET A 522 5.71 -6.57 0.42
C MET A 522 4.94 -7.75 1.00
N ARG A 523 5.22 -8.93 0.47
CA ARG A 523 4.76 -10.22 1.00
C ARG A 523 5.93 -11.19 1.05
N PRO A 524 5.94 -12.17 1.97
CA PRO A 524 6.92 -13.24 1.94
C PRO A 524 6.92 -13.95 0.58
N GLN A 525 8.11 -14.31 0.11
CA GLN A 525 8.27 -15.27 -0.99
C GLN A 525 7.79 -16.65 -0.52
N PRO A 526 7.45 -17.57 -1.44
CA PRO A 526 7.04 -18.93 -1.07
C PRO A 526 8.07 -19.60 -0.17
N PHE A 527 7.61 -20.19 0.94
CA PHE A 527 8.43 -20.97 1.87
C PHE A 527 7.64 -22.19 2.36
N LEU A 528 8.36 -23.21 2.83
CA LEU A 528 7.78 -24.44 3.34
C LEU A 528 7.62 -24.37 4.87
N CYS A 529 6.52 -24.90 5.37
CA CYS A 529 6.14 -24.92 6.78
C CYS A 529 5.48 -26.25 7.13
N ASP A 530 5.72 -26.76 8.34
CA ASP A 530 4.92 -27.81 8.95
C ASP A 530 3.91 -27.18 9.91
N ILE A 531 2.62 -27.48 9.69
CA ILE A 531 1.50 -27.00 10.50
C ILE A 531 0.78 -28.23 11.07
N THR A 532 0.80 -28.37 12.38
CA THR A 532 0.20 -29.53 13.07
C THR A 532 -0.70 -29.07 14.21
N PRO A 533 -1.87 -29.71 14.43
CA PRO A 533 -2.72 -29.36 15.56
C PRO A 533 -1.98 -29.61 16.88
N ARG A 534 -2.16 -28.73 17.86
CA ARG A 534 -1.44 -28.79 19.15
C ARG A 534 -1.87 -29.96 20.04
N SER A 535 -3.12 -30.40 19.92
CA SER A 535 -3.65 -31.56 20.62
C SER A 535 -4.82 -32.18 19.85
N GLU A 536 -5.17 -33.43 20.19
CA GLU A 536 -6.32 -34.12 19.61
C GLU A 536 -7.65 -33.46 20.02
N GLU A 537 -7.73 -32.90 21.22
CA GLU A 537 -8.92 -32.13 21.67
C GLU A 537 -9.10 -30.87 20.83
N ILE A 538 -8.04 -30.08 20.65
CA ILE A 538 -8.04 -28.88 19.82
C ILE A 538 -8.39 -29.22 18.37
N ARG A 539 -7.84 -30.32 17.84
CA ARG A 539 -8.18 -30.80 16.49
C ARG A 539 -9.68 -31.02 16.32
N ARG A 540 -10.33 -31.73 17.26
CA ARG A 540 -11.77 -32.00 17.20
C ARG A 540 -12.60 -30.72 17.31
N THR A 541 -12.18 -29.80 18.18
CA THR A 541 -12.83 -28.49 18.32
C THR A 541 -12.73 -27.68 17.03
N VAL A 542 -11.55 -27.63 16.40
CA VAL A 542 -11.35 -26.97 15.09
C VAL A 542 -12.24 -27.58 14.02
N GLU A 543 -12.34 -28.91 13.97
CA GLU A 543 -13.18 -29.60 13.00
C GLU A 543 -14.68 -29.28 13.21
N SER A 544 -15.16 -29.38 14.46
CA SER A 544 -16.55 -29.07 14.81
C SER A 544 -16.91 -27.62 14.51
N GLU A 545 -16.18 -26.66 15.09
CA GLU A 545 -16.47 -25.23 14.92
C GLU A 545 -16.31 -24.76 13.47
N GLY A 546 -15.39 -25.38 12.73
CA GLY A 546 -15.19 -25.13 11.31
C GLY A 546 -16.38 -25.57 10.45
N LEU A 547 -16.96 -26.74 10.74
CA LEU A 547 -18.17 -27.22 10.08
C LEU A 547 -19.37 -26.33 10.40
N ASP A 548 -19.52 -25.92 11.66
CA ASP A 548 -20.57 -24.99 12.07
C ASP A 548 -20.44 -23.63 11.35
N ALA A 549 -19.21 -23.12 11.22
CA ALA A 549 -18.95 -21.89 10.48
C ALA A 549 -19.30 -21.99 8.99
N LEU A 550 -19.12 -23.16 8.35
CA LEU A 550 -19.55 -23.38 6.97
C LEU A 550 -21.08 -23.32 6.83
N VAL A 551 -21.83 -23.82 7.82
CA VAL A 551 -23.30 -23.71 7.85
C VAL A 551 -23.72 -22.26 8.05
N GLU A 552 -23.09 -21.55 8.99
CA GLU A 552 -23.34 -20.13 9.28
C GLU A 552 -23.13 -19.25 8.03
N LEU A 553 -22.09 -19.54 7.25
CA LEU A 553 -21.70 -18.75 6.09
C LEU A 553 -22.43 -19.13 4.80
N LYS A 554 -23.11 -20.28 4.76
CA LYS A 554 -23.80 -20.80 3.58
C LYS A 554 -24.77 -19.81 2.92
N PRO A 555 -25.56 -18.98 3.65
CA PRO A 555 -26.44 -17.99 3.02
C PRO A 555 -25.72 -16.92 2.18
N LEU A 556 -24.43 -16.72 2.45
CA LEU A 556 -23.57 -15.75 1.76
C LEU A 556 -22.86 -16.35 0.54
N ASP A 557 -22.86 -17.68 0.38
CA ASP A 557 -22.26 -18.32 -0.79
C ASP A 557 -23.00 -17.87 -2.07
N GLY A 558 -22.22 -17.61 -3.11
CA GLY A 558 -22.73 -17.20 -4.41
C GLY A 558 -21.61 -17.09 -5.43
N GLU A 559 -21.92 -16.76 -6.67
CA GLU A 559 -20.94 -16.49 -7.73
C GLU A 559 -21.21 -15.12 -8.38
N SER A 560 -20.17 -14.49 -8.94
CA SER A 560 -20.33 -13.29 -9.75
C SER A 560 -20.42 -13.63 -11.24
N ARG A 561 -21.38 -13.04 -11.94
CA ARG A 561 -21.53 -13.08 -13.38
C ARG A 561 -20.32 -12.47 -14.07
N TYR A 562 -19.82 -11.36 -13.53
CA TYR A 562 -18.66 -10.68 -14.08
C TYR A 562 -17.35 -11.29 -13.54
N ARG A 563 -16.44 -11.60 -14.48
CA ARG A 563 -15.05 -11.98 -14.20
C ARG A 563 -14.13 -10.96 -14.87
N PHE A 564 -13.13 -10.47 -14.16
CA PHE A 564 -12.26 -9.40 -14.65
C PHE A 564 -11.54 -9.81 -15.94
N SER A 565 -11.09 -11.07 -16.04
CA SER A 565 -10.40 -11.62 -17.21
C SER A 565 -11.22 -11.60 -18.50
N THR A 566 -12.52 -11.87 -18.42
CA THR A 566 -13.41 -11.98 -19.60
C THR A 566 -14.24 -10.72 -19.85
N TYR A 567 -14.42 -9.87 -18.83
CA TYR A 567 -15.29 -8.69 -18.88
C TYR A 567 -15.02 -7.78 -20.08
N TYR A 568 -13.76 -7.41 -20.33
CA TYR A 568 -13.41 -6.49 -21.42
C TYR A 568 -13.56 -7.11 -22.81
N GLN A 569 -13.34 -8.41 -22.92
CA GLN A 569 -13.53 -9.13 -24.17
C GLN A 569 -15.02 -9.22 -24.52
N GLN A 570 -15.85 -9.51 -23.52
CA GLN A 570 -17.31 -9.59 -23.66
C GLN A 570 -17.91 -8.22 -23.99
N LYS A 571 -17.50 -7.16 -23.30
CA LYS A 571 -17.97 -5.79 -23.56
C LYS A 571 -17.59 -5.28 -24.95
N LYS A 572 -16.40 -5.66 -25.44
CA LYS A 572 -15.98 -5.35 -26.82
C LYS A 572 -16.84 -6.08 -27.86
N ARG A 573 -17.28 -7.31 -27.58
CA ARG A 573 -18.20 -8.07 -28.44
C ARG A 573 -19.61 -7.49 -28.45
N SER A 574 -20.13 -7.04 -27.31
CA SER A 574 -21.47 -6.44 -27.23
C SER A 574 -21.56 -5.10 -27.95
N LEU A 575 -20.57 -4.22 -27.75
CA LEU A 575 -20.48 -2.93 -28.45
C LEU A 575 -20.26 -3.07 -29.96
N GLY A 576 -19.67 -4.19 -30.40
CA GLY A 576 -19.52 -4.50 -31.83
C GLY A 576 -20.79 -5.04 -32.49
N ARG A 577 -21.80 -5.48 -31.72
CA ARG A 577 -23.10 -5.95 -32.22
C ARG A 577 -24.15 -4.85 -32.34
N GLU A 578 -23.96 -3.69 -31.71
CA GLU A 578 -24.84 -2.52 -31.84
C GLU A 578 -24.49 -1.61 -33.04
N VAL A 579 -23.45 -1.96 -33.82
CA VAL A 579 -22.97 -1.19 -34.98
C VAL A 579 -23.08 -2.01 -36.30
N THR A 580 -23.85 -3.08 -36.27
CA THR A 580 -24.25 -3.89 -37.44
C THR A 580 -25.74 -4.11 -37.36
#